data_AF-A0A9E4FKN6-F1
#
_entry.id   AF-A0A9E4FKN6-F1
#
_cell.length_a   1.000
_cell.length_b   1.000
_cell.length_c   1.000
_cell.angle_alpha   90.00
_cell.angle_beta   90.00
_cell.angle_gamma   90.00
#
_symmetry.space_group_name_H-M   'P 1'
#
loop_
_entity.id
_entity.type
_entity.pdbx_description
1 polymer ?
#
loop_
_entity_poly.entity_id
_entity_poly.type
_entity_poly.pdbx_seq_one_letter_code
_entity_poly.pdbx_strand_id
1 'polypeptide(L)'
;MIPVNPYRVLRDDRTDKAKLLLRLQDSNRCLAITLNMEQARYISAEMNGLATSHCSHHHMLCAIADAFNATITSMNLREMGNGPIVGALRLEAGYRTIEVDIDVASGLSFAIHQGIPVFVVGEGLLNRYGLNASRFSAESTDLPEIPDAFREVIEGLDVPPHHNHEETGWGWGIAA
;
A
#
# COMPACT_ATOMS: atom_id res chain seq x y z
N MET A 1 14.13 -10.21 4.73
CA MET A 1 13.11 -9.42 4.00
C MET A 1 12.94 -8.13 4.76
N ILE A 2 12.88 -6.99 4.08
CA ILE A 2 12.84 -5.67 4.72
C ILE A 2 11.44 -5.08 4.49
N PRO A 3 10.65 -4.82 5.54
CA PRO A 3 9.32 -4.27 5.37
C PRO A 3 9.38 -2.83 4.87
N VAL A 4 8.48 -2.50 3.93
CA VAL A 4 8.36 -1.16 3.35
C VAL A 4 6.93 -0.70 3.34
N ASN A 5 6.74 0.60 3.54
CA ASN A 5 5.43 1.24 3.51
C ASN A 5 5.38 2.27 2.36
N PRO A 6 4.29 2.31 1.58
CA PRO A 6 4.03 3.41 0.66
C PRO A 6 4.08 4.75 1.40
N TYR A 7 4.88 5.69 0.90
CA TYR A 7 5.14 6.96 1.58
C TYR A 7 4.65 8.17 0.78
N ARG A 8 5.07 8.30 -0.49
CA ARG A 8 4.71 9.47 -1.31
C ARG A 8 4.80 9.14 -2.80
N VAL A 9 3.91 9.72 -3.60
CA VAL A 9 4.03 9.76 -5.06
C VAL A 9 4.55 11.14 -5.46
N LEU A 10 5.64 11.16 -6.24
CA LEU A 10 6.26 12.37 -6.77
C LEU A 10 6.11 12.41 -8.28
N ARG A 11 5.42 13.42 -8.79
CA ARG A 11 5.34 13.66 -10.23
C ARG A 11 6.66 14.25 -10.73
N ASP A 12 7.08 13.83 -11.91
CA ASP A 12 8.10 14.53 -12.66
C ASP A 12 7.42 15.59 -13.54
N ASP A 13 7.76 16.86 -13.39
CA ASP A 13 7.14 17.95 -14.16
C ASP A 13 7.62 17.97 -15.63
N ARG A 14 8.71 17.27 -15.93
CA ARG A 14 9.32 17.25 -17.27
C ARG A 14 8.98 16.00 -18.07
N THR A 15 8.49 14.95 -17.42
CA THR A 15 8.17 13.67 -18.06
C THR A 15 6.77 13.21 -17.69
N ASP A 16 6.16 12.32 -18.49
CA ASP A 16 4.87 11.72 -18.13
C ASP A 16 5.02 10.54 -17.15
N LYS A 17 5.94 10.69 -16.19
CA LYS A 17 6.27 9.66 -15.21
C LYS A 17 6.14 10.21 -13.79
N ALA A 18 6.03 9.30 -12.85
CA ALA A 18 6.09 9.59 -11.44
C ALA A 18 7.00 8.59 -10.73
N LYS A 19 7.41 8.94 -9.51
CA LYS A 19 8.14 8.07 -8.61
C LYS A 19 7.29 7.80 -7.38
N LEU A 20 6.98 6.54 -7.14
CA LEU A 20 6.45 6.08 -5.85
C LEU A 20 7.63 5.83 -4.91
N LEU A 21 7.62 6.48 -3.75
CA LEU A 21 8.56 6.27 -2.68
C LEU A 21 7.97 5.28 -1.68
N LEU A 22 8.70 4.19 -1.44
CA LEU A 22 8.42 3.22 -0.40
C LEU A 22 9.43 3.39 0.72
N ARG A 23 8.99 3.81 1.90
CA ARG A 23 9.87 4.01 3.05
C ARG A 23 10.13 2.68 3.77
N LEU A 24 11.38 2.42 4.09
CA LEU A 24 11.75 1.26 4.91
C LEU A 24 11.36 1.55 6.36
N GLN A 25 10.73 0.58 7.05
CA GLN A 25 10.23 0.80 8.42
C GLN A 25 11.38 1.18 9.39
N ASP A 26 12.52 0.51 9.29
CA ASP A 26 13.64 0.67 10.24
C ASP A 26 14.76 1.58 9.73
N SER A 27 14.52 2.43 8.72
CA SER A 27 15.56 3.33 8.23
C SER A 27 15.04 4.63 7.63
N ASN A 28 15.94 5.61 7.52
CA ASN A 28 15.66 6.86 6.79
C ASN A 28 15.86 6.70 5.26
N ARG A 29 15.83 5.47 4.74
CA ARG A 29 15.94 5.18 3.32
C ARG A 29 14.55 4.91 2.74
N CYS A 30 14.40 5.26 1.47
CA CYS A 30 13.25 4.91 0.66
C CYS A 30 13.71 4.18 -0.60
N LEU A 31 12.89 3.26 -1.08
CA LEU A 31 12.98 2.70 -2.41
C LEU A 31 12.14 3.55 -3.36
N ALA A 32 12.70 3.98 -4.49
CA ALA A 32 11.95 4.69 -5.52
C ALA A 32 11.57 3.76 -6.68
N ILE A 33 10.28 3.69 -6.99
CA ILE A 33 9.73 2.92 -8.11
C ILE A 33 9.19 3.88 -9.14
N THR A 34 9.62 3.71 -10.39
CA THR A 34 9.14 4.56 -11.50
C THR A 34 7.83 3.99 -12.04
N LEU A 35 6.82 4.86 -12.15
CA LEU A 35 5.50 4.55 -12.64
C LEU A 35 5.15 5.48 -13.82
N ASN A 36 4.24 5.04 -14.68
CA ASN A 36 3.60 5.98 -15.59
C ASN A 36 2.56 6.85 -14.84
N MET A 37 2.08 7.91 -15.48
CA MET A 37 1.16 8.85 -14.83
C MET A 37 -0.17 8.23 -14.40
N GLU A 38 -0.71 7.30 -15.18
CA GLU A 38 -1.98 6.61 -14.89
C GLU A 38 -1.86 5.73 -13.65
N GLN A 39 -0.83 4.88 -13.60
CA GLN A 39 -0.49 4.03 -12.46
C GLN A 39 -0.27 4.87 -11.20
N ALA A 40 0.45 5.99 -11.33
CA ALA A 40 0.74 6.89 -10.23
C ALA A 40 -0.53 7.51 -9.64
N ARG A 41 -1.48 7.94 -10.48
CA ARG A 41 -2.78 8.45 -10.03
C ARG A 41 -3.58 7.39 -9.31
N TYR A 42 -3.61 6.17 -9.85
CA TYR A 42 -4.34 5.06 -9.25
C TYR A 42 -3.79 4.71 -7.86
N ILE A 43 -2.47 4.51 -7.76
CA ILE A 43 -1.81 4.24 -6.47
C ILE A 43 -1.96 5.42 -5.50
N SER A 44 -1.90 6.66 -5.98
CA SER A 44 -2.14 7.83 -5.14
C SER A 44 -3.57 7.84 -4.58
N ALA A 45 -4.58 7.45 -5.36
CA ALA A 45 -5.96 7.33 -4.86
C ALA A 45 -6.08 6.24 -3.79
N GLU A 46 -5.45 5.07 -4.01
CA GLU A 46 -5.40 3.98 -3.03
C GLU A 46 -4.74 4.42 -1.72
N MET A 47 -3.57 5.08 -1.80
CA MET A 47 -2.84 5.56 -0.63
C MET A 47 -3.62 6.58 0.21
N ASN A 48 -4.49 7.38 -0.42
CA ASN A 48 -5.31 8.37 0.27
C ASN A 48 -6.68 7.82 0.71
N GLY A 49 -6.94 6.52 0.52
CA GLY A 49 -8.26 5.92 0.80
C GLY A 49 -9.38 6.47 -0.09
N LEU A 50 -9.03 7.08 -1.23
CA LEU A 50 -9.97 7.63 -2.20
C LEU A 50 -10.33 6.62 -3.30
N ALA A 51 -9.71 5.44 -3.28
CA ALA A 51 -10.07 4.36 -4.16
C ALA A 51 -11.51 3.92 -3.90
N THR A 52 -12.25 3.64 -4.98
CA THR A 52 -13.62 3.15 -4.85
C THR A 52 -13.59 1.81 -4.13
N SER A 53 -14.56 1.58 -3.24
CA SER A 53 -14.73 0.30 -2.52
C SER A 53 -14.98 -0.90 -3.44
N HIS A 54 -15.07 -0.66 -4.75
CA HIS A 54 -15.31 -1.65 -5.79
C HIS A 54 -14.16 -1.63 -6.80
N CYS A 55 -12.95 -2.01 -6.37
CA CYS A 55 -11.91 -2.38 -7.32
C CYS A 55 -12.18 -3.80 -7.81
N SER A 56 -12.89 -3.91 -8.95
CA SER A 56 -13.29 -5.20 -9.53
C SER A 56 -12.11 -6.15 -9.76
N HIS A 57 -10.93 -5.62 -10.12
CA HIS A 57 -9.72 -6.43 -10.30
C HIS A 57 -9.19 -7.01 -8.99
N HIS A 58 -9.18 -6.23 -7.90
CA HIS A 58 -8.74 -6.72 -6.59
C HIS A 58 -9.72 -7.78 -6.05
N HIS A 59 -11.02 -7.53 -6.16
CA HIS A 59 -12.04 -8.51 -5.77
C HIS A 59 -11.96 -9.80 -6.58
N MET A 60 -11.71 -9.71 -7.89
CA MET A 60 -11.51 -10.88 -8.73
C MET A 60 -10.29 -11.70 -8.29
N LEU A 61 -9.18 -11.05 -7.94
CA LEU A 61 -7.98 -11.73 -7.47
C LEU A 61 -8.22 -12.45 -6.13
N CYS A 62 -8.91 -11.80 -5.18
CA CYS A 62 -9.30 -12.44 -3.92
C CYS A 62 -10.22 -13.64 -4.16
N ALA A 63 -11.26 -13.48 -5.00
CA ALA A 63 -12.19 -14.56 -5.32
C ALA A 63 -11.49 -15.76 -5.98
N ILE A 64 -10.49 -15.52 -6.84
CA ILE A 64 -9.66 -16.59 -7.42
C ILE A 64 -8.84 -17.27 -6.33
N ALA A 65 -8.17 -16.52 -5.44
CA ALA A 65 -7.38 -17.11 -4.35
C ALA A 65 -8.25 -17.96 -3.42
N ASP A 66 -9.44 -17.46 -3.06
CA ASP A 66 -10.42 -18.14 -2.23
C ASP A 66 -10.91 -19.46 -2.89
N ALA A 67 -11.13 -19.45 -4.21
CA ALA A 67 -11.54 -20.66 -4.95
C ALA A 67 -10.48 -21.78 -4.89
N PHE A 68 -9.21 -21.43 -4.69
CA PHE A 68 -8.11 -22.39 -4.47
C PHE A 68 -7.80 -22.63 -2.99
N ASN A 69 -8.64 -22.12 -2.09
CA ASN A 69 -8.42 -22.16 -0.64
C ASN A 69 -7.04 -21.62 -0.26
N ALA A 70 -6.67 -20.50 -0.91
CA ALA A 70 -5.40 -19.82 -0.75
C ALA A 70 -5.61 -18.40 -0.22
N THR A 71 -4.72 -17.94 0.66
CA THR A 71 -4.74 -16.58 1.19
C THR A 71 -3.52 -15.81 0.69
N ILE A 72 -3.72 -14.62 0.14
CA ILE A 72 -2.61 -13.75 -0.26
C ILE A 72 -2.08 -13.06 1.01
N THR A 73 -0.85 -13.34 1.39
CA THR A 73 -0.29 -12.94 2.70
C THR A 73 0.67 -11.77 2.63
N SER A 74 1.36 -11.59 1.50
CA SER A 74 2.30 -10.47 1.35
C SER A 74 2.63 -10.17 -0.11
N MET A 75 3.15 -8.98 -0.35
CA MET A 75 3.82 -8.63 -1.60
C MET A 75 5.33 -8.54 -1.41
N ASN A 76 6.08 -9.19 -2.28
CA ASN A 76 7.53 -9.19 -2.30
C ASN A 76 8.03 -8.42 -3.53
N LEU A 77 8.84 -7.39 -3.30
CA LEU A 77 9.60 -6.68 -4.30
C LEU A 77 10.99 -7.31 -4.38
N ARG A 78 11.35 -7.78 -5.57
CA ARG A 78 12.64 -8.41 -5.82
C ARG A 78 13.21 -7.92 -7.13
N GLU A 79 14.49 -8.18 -7.31
CA GLU A 79 15.17 -7.86 -8.54
C GLU A 79 15.35 -9.09 -9.40
N MET A 80 15.05 -8.97 -10.70
CA MET A 80 15.26 -10.05 -11.64
C MET A 80 16.71 -10.02 -12.16
N GLY A 81 17.65 -10.52 -11.34
CA GLY A 81 19.09 -10.51 -11.67
C GLY A 81 19.68 -9.09 -11.71
N ASN A 82 20.08 -8.64 -12.90
CA ASN A 82 20.47 -7.24 -13.19
C ASN A 82 19.37 -6.48 -13.96
N GLY A 83 18.15 -6.99 -13.93
CA GLY A 83 16.99 -6.47 -14.63
C GLY A 83 16.12 -5.53 -13.78
N PRO A 84 14.87 -5.28 -14.20
CA PRO A 84 13.96 -4.41 -13.47
C PRO A 84 13.52 -5.03 -12.14
N ILE A 85 12.96 -4.17 -11.28
CA ILE A 85 12.21 -4.60 -10.10
C ILE A 85 10.94 -5.32 -10.56
N VAL A 86 10.66 -6.47 -9.96
CA VAL A 86 9.43 -7.24 -10.18
C VAL A 86 8.72 -7.46 -8.85
N GLY A 87 7.39 -7.54 -8.90
CA GLY A 87 6.57 -7.91 -7.76
C GLY A 87 6.31 -9.42 -7.76
N ALA A 88 6.10 -9.98 -6.57
CA ALA A 88 5.55 -11.32 -6.40
C ALA A 88 4.54 -11.29 -5.25
N LEU A 89 3.34 -11.78 -5.47
CA LEU A 89 2.39 -12.04 -4.40
C LEU A 89 2.71 -13.39 -3.79
N ARG A 90 2.78 -13.42 -2.46
CA ARG A 90 2.91 -14.66 -1.69
C ARG A 90 1.53 -15.12 -1.29
N LEU A 91 1.23 -16.38 -1.60
CA LEU A 91 -0.01 -17.06 -1.25
C LEU A 91 0.29 -18.25 -0.34
N GLU A 92 -0.59 -18.49 0.61
CA GLU A 92 -0.59 -19.68 1.45
C GLU A 92 -1.80 -20.55 1.12
N ALA A 93 -1.56 -21.78 0.66
CA ALA A 93 -2.58 -22.76 0.29
C ALA A 93 -2.34 -24.06 1.08
N GLY A 94 -2.96 -24.15 2.26
CA GLY A 94 -2.67 -25.22 3.23
C GLY A 94 -1.22 -25.18 3.70
N TYR A 95 -0.45 -26.23 3.42
CA TYR A 95 0.98 -26.34 3.80
C TYR A 95 1.95 -25.82 2.73
N ARG A 96 1.44 -25.26 1.64
CA ARG A 96 2.26 -24.79 0.52
C ARG A 96 2.27 -23.27 0.49
N THR A 97 3.47 -22.71 0.31
CA THR A 97 3.64 -21.32 -0.09
C THR A 97 3.83 -21.29 -1.61
N ILE A 98 3.08 -20.41 -2.27
CA ILE A 98 3.16 -20.16 -3.71
C ILE A 98 3.55 -18.69 -3.89
N GLU A 99 4.51 -18.40 -4.76
CA GLU A 99 4.78 -17.04 -5.22
C GLU A 99 4.29 -16.87 -6.65
N VAL A 100 3.56 -15.79 -6.91
CA VAL A 100 3.02 -15.45 -8.23
C VAL A 100 3.58 -14.11 -8.65
N ASP A 101 4.33 -14.11 -9.75
CA ASP A 101 4.92 -12.90 -10.32
C ASP A 101 3.83 -11.95 -10.82
N ILE A 102 3.98 -10.68 -10.48
CA ILE A 102 3.03 -9.63 -10.84
C ILE A 102 3.78 -8.35 -11.20
N ASP A 103 3.19 -7.56 -12.10
CA ASP A 103 3.65 -6.19 -12.32
C ASP A 103 3.67 -5.41 -10.99
N VAL A 104 4.71 -4.59 -10.82
CA VAL A 104 4.96 -3.87 -9.58
C VAL A 104 3.84 -2.90 -9.24
N ALA A 105 3.28 -2.19 -10.23
CA ALA A 105 2.23 -1.21 -9.98
C ALA A 105 0.95 -1.92 -9.52
N SER A 106 0.55 -2.98 -10.23
CA SER A 106 -0.65 -3.76 -9.90
C SER A 106 -0.53 -4.42 -8.52
N GLY A 107 0.61 -5.05 -8.23
CA GLY A 107 0.83 -5.70 -6.94
C GLY A 107 0.83 -4.70 -5.78
N LEU A 108 1.46 -3.54 -5.94
CA LEU A 108 1.47 -2.50 -4.89
C LEU A 108 0.08 -1.94 -4.68
N SER A 109 -0.65 -1.71 -5.76
CA SER A 109 -2.01 -1.22 -5.66
C SER A 109 -2.91 -2.18 -4.92
N PHE A 110 -2.81 -3.48 -5.23
CA PHE A 110 -3.52 -4.53 -4.50
C PHE A 110 -3.10 -4.57 -3.03
N ALA A 111 -1.79 -4.49 -2.76
CA ALA A 111 -1.27 -4.55 -1.41
C ALA A 111 -1.75 -3.39 -0.53
N ILE A 112 -1.77 -2.18 -1.09
CA ILE A 112 -2.31 -0.98 -0.43
C ILE A 112 -3.79 -1.16 -0.16
N HIS A 113 -4.55 -1.57 -1.18
CA HIS A 113 -6.00 -1.71 -1.09
C HIS A 113 -6.46 -2.75 -0.06
N GLN A 114 -5.77 -3.89 -0.01
CA GLN A 114 -6.07 -4.98 0.92
C GLN A 114 -5.36 -4.85 2.27
N GLY A 115 -4.47 -3.85 2.42
CA GLY A 115 -3.68 -3.67 3.64
C GLY A 115 -2.71 -4.81 3.93
N ILE A 116 -2.26 -5.57 2.92
CA ILE A 116 -1.28 -6.64 3.11
C ILE A 116 0.16 -6.08 3.09
N PRO A 117 1.09 -6.68 3.87
CA PRO A 117 2.44 -6.15 4.00
C PRO A 117 3.25 -6.26 2.70
N VAL A 118 4.07 -5.23 2.44
CA VAL A 118 5.03 -5.18 1.33
C VAL A 118 6.45 -5.33 1.86
N PHE A 119 7.25 -6.17 1.21
CA PHE A 119 8.63 -6.45 1.58
C PHE A 119 9.58 -6.25 0.40
N VAL A 120 10.79 -5.79 0.69
CA VAL A 120 11.93 -5.86 -0.23
C VAL A 120 12.75 -7.12 0.07
N VAL A 121 13.05 -7.88 -0.97
CA VAL A 121 13.86 -9.10 -0.91
C VAL A 121 15.28 -8.79 -1.38
N GLY A 122 16.23 -8.86 -0.43
CA GLY A 122 17.65 -8.64 -0.68
C GLY A 122 18.08 -7.17 -0.66
N GLU A 123 19.35 -6.93 -0.34
CA GLU A 123 19.91 -5.56 -0.23
C GLU A 123 20.31 -4.95 -1.58
N GLY A 124 20.52 -5.76 -2.61
CA GLY A 124 20.95 -5.29 -3.94
C GLY A 124 20.00 -4.24 -4.53
N LEU A 125 18.70 -4.44 -4.31
CA LEU A 125 17.65 -3.53 -4.76
C LEU A 125 17.73 -2.17 -4.03
N LEU A 126 18.02 -2.18 -2.73
CA LEU A 126 18.22 -0.95 -1.96
C LEU A 126 19.51 -0.22 -2.38
N ASN A 127 20.56 -0.96 -2.73
CA ASN A 127 21.81 -0.36 -3.17
C ASN A 127 21.69 0.32 -4.53
N ARG A 128 20.86 -0.22 -5.43
CA ARG A 128 20.63 0.36 -6.77
C ARG A 128 19.59 1.48 -6.79
N TYR A 129 18.48 1.30 -6.07
CA TYR A 129 17.30 2.16 -6.18
C TYR A 129 16.96 2.91 -4.87
N GLY A 130 17.74 2.69 -3.81
CA GLY A 130 17.53 3.33 -2.53
C GLY A 130 18.00 4.78 -2.51
N LEU A 131 17.17 5.64 -1.92
CA LEU A 131 17.40 7.07 -1.75
C LEU A 131 17.26 7.43 -0.27
N ASN A 132 17.89 8.53 0.16
CA ASN A 132 17.66 9.06 1.51
C ASN A 132 16.32 9.80 1.54
N ALA A 133 15.43 9.40 2.45
CA ALA A 133 14.09 9.96 2.59
C ALA A 133 14.11 11.46 2.94
N SER A 134 15.14 11.90 3.67
CA SER A 134 15.36 13.32 4.03
C SER A 134 15.41 14.27 2.84
N ARG A 135 15.80 13.79 1.65
CA ARG A 135 15.82 14.59 0.41
C ARG A 135 14.41 14.94 -0.10
N PHE A 136 13.40 14.22 0.38
CA PHE A 136 12.00 14.39 0.01
C PHE A 136 11.15 14.94 1.17
N SER A 137 11.79 15.18 2.31
CA SER A 137 11.19 15.79 3.51
C SER A 137 11.21 17.32 3.48
N ALA A 138 11.92 17.91 2.51
CA ALA A 138 12.01 19.36 2.35
C ALA A 138 10.98 19.84 1.33
N GLU A 139 9.71 19.96 1.75
CA GLU A 139 8.74 20.90 1.17
C GLU A 139 7.52 21.02 2.10
N SER A 140 7.40 22.23 2.63
CA SER A 140 6.31 22.91 3.34
C SER A 140 5.27 22.10 4.15
N THR A 141 5.26 22.42 5.43
CA THR A 141 4.14 22.36 6.39
C THR A 141 2.98 23.30 5.99
N ASP A 142 2.72 23.49 4.71
CA ASP A 142 1.55 24.22 4.23
C ASP A 142 0.46 23.19 3.97
N LEU A 143 -0.13 22.68 5.05
CA LEU A 143 -1.47 22.11 4.95
C LEU A 143 -2.33 23.20 4.29
N PRO A 144 -3.00 22.94 3.15
CA PRO A 144 -3.93 23.90 2.62
C PRO A 144 -4.95 24.23 3.72
N GLU A 145 -5.10 25.50 4.05
CA GLU A 145 -6.09 25.95 5.02
C GLU A 145 -7.45 25.40 4.57
N ILE A 146 -8.09 24.60 5.43
CA ILE A 146 -9.41 24.04 5.15
C ILE A 146 -10.34 25.24 4.93
N PRO A 147 -10.94 25.40 3.73
CA PRO A 147 -11.85 26.51 3.47
C PRO A 147 -13.01 26.48 4.46
N ASP A 148 -13.48 27.65 4.92
CA ASP A 148 -14.49 27.76 5.98
C ASP A 148 -15.74 26.92 5.72
N ALA A 149 -16.16 26.81 4.45
CA ALA A 149 -17.29 25.98 4.02
C ALA A 149 -17.14 24.48 4.36
N PHE A 150 -15.91 23.95 4.37
CA PHE A 150 -15.66 22.56 4.77
C PHE A 150 -15.50 22.41 6.28
N ARG A 151 -15.07 23.47 6.98
CA ARG A 151 -14.93 23.47 8.45
C ARG A 151 -16.30 23.35 9.13
N GLU A 152 -17.28 24.11 8.65
CA GLU A 152 -18.67 24.07 9.15
C GLU A 152 -19.28 22.66 8.99
N VAL A 153 -18.96 21.97 7.89
CA VAL A 153 -19.41 20.59 7.66
C VAL A 153 -18.74 19.62 8.62
N ILE A 154 -17.42 19.72 8.83
CA ILE A 154 -16.67 18.84 9.73
C ILE A 154 -17.12 19.02 11.18
N GLU A 155 -17.32 20.28 11.62
CA GLU A 155 -17.79 20.60 12.97
C GLU A 155 -19.26 20.19 13.20
N GLY A 156 -20.06 20.11 12.13
CA GLY A 156 -21.43 19.59 12.16
C GLY A 156 -21.57 18.07 12.08
N LEU A 157 -20.47 17.33 11.87
CA LEU A 157 -20.48 15.86 11.91
C LEU A 157 -20.46 15.40 13.37
N ASP A 158 -21.53 14.76 13.81
CA ASP A 158 -21.61 14.10 15.11
C ASP A 158 -20.78 12.80 15.05
N VAL A 159 -19.46 12.93 15.15
CA VAL A 159 -18.55 11.78 15.14
C VAL A 159 -18.65 11.09 16.50
N PRO A 160 -19.22 9.87 16.58
CA PRO A 160 -19.28 9.17 17.85
C PRO A 160 -17.87 8.96 18.39
N PRO A 161 -17.63 9.14 19.70
CA PRO A 161 -16.32 8.96 20.28
C PRO A 161 -15.81 7.55 19.97
N HIS A 162 -14.56 7.45 19.50
CA HIS A 162 -13.87 6.20 19.29
C HIS A 162 -14.05 5.30 20.53
N HIS A 163 -14.78 4.18 20.38
CA HIS A 163 -14.73 3.12 21.36
C HIS A 163 -13.32 2.54 21.36
N ASN A 164 -12.55 2.88 22.39
CA ASN A 164 -11.40 2.09 22.78
C ASN A 164 -11.90 0.65 23.00
N HIS A 165 -11.44 -0.28 22.17
CA HIS A 165 -11.65 -1.71 22.41
C HIS A 165 -10.85 -2.11 23.67
N GLU A 166 -11.48 -1.96 24.83
CA GLU A 166 -11.13 -2.70 26.04
C GLU A 166 -12.18 -3.79 26.27
N GLU A 167 -11.69 -4.96 26.63
CA GLU A 167 -12.38 -6.26 26.70
C GLU A 167 -13.67 -6.23 27.54
N THR A 168 -14.79 -6.73 26.97
CA THR A 168 -15.80 -7.43 27.77
C THR A 168 -16.42 -8.56 26.96
N GLY A 169 -16.17 -9.80 27.39
CA GLY A 169 -16.76 -11.00 26.83
C GLY A 169 -18.25 -11.16 27.16
N TRP A 170 -19.01 -11.60 26.17
CA TRP A 170 -20.35 -12.20 26.26
C TRP A 170 -20.42 -13.21 25.09
N GLY A 171 -20.56 -14.52 25.26
CA GLY A 171 -21.54 -15.21 26.10
C GLY A 171 -22.81 -15.47 25.29
N TRP A 172 -22.74 -16.30 24.23
CA TRP A 172 -23.93 -16.68 23.46
C TRP A 172 -24.77 -17.67 24.27
N GLY A 173 -25.76 -17.15 24.99
CA GLY A 173 -26.86 -17.93 25.56
C GLY A 173 -27.99 -18.08 24.53
N ILE A 174 -28.16 -19.29 24.00
CA ILE A 174 -29.32 -19.71 23.23
C ILE A 174 -30.45 -19.99 24.24
N ALA A 175 -31.53 -19.21 24.18
CA ALA A 175 -32.76 -19.53 24.91
C ALA A 175 -33.54 -20.62 24.16
N ALA A 176 -33.98 -21.61 24.92
CA ALA A 176 -34.77 -22.78 24.51
C ALA A 176 -36.22 -22.42 24.13
#